data_AF-A0AAU1U7R0-F1
#
_entry.id   AF-A0AAU1U7R0-F1
#
_cell.length_a   1.000
_cell.length_b   1.000
_cell.length_c   1.000
_cell.angle_alpha   90.00
_cell.angle_beta   90.00
_cell.angle_gamma   90.00
#
_symmetry.space_group_name_H-M   'P 1'
#
loop_
_entity.id
_entity.type
_entity.pdbx_description
1 polymer ?
#
loop_
_entity_poly.entity_id
_entity_poly.type
_entity_poly.pdbx_seq_one_letter_code
_entity_poly.pdbx_strand_id
1 'polypeptide(L)'
;MVRRRRPHLRTPLRHRHRTTQSKRIGGFIFNSIGDIQLAADRIFWRENNSLFGSTGFQSAPVDDLTKAAKLRLPTGTYFAQFSVTDDYFAYSTYDAWSGLGSWSGPEKVKVLASRTSDAVAGANAFTRVSCSSGAQLAPSLGDGQRVAWLDTSAAATDVVTRKTFAGTCE
;
A
#
# COMPACT_ATOMS: atom_id res chain seq x y z
N MET A 1 -1.09 27.64 66.62
CA MET A 1 -1.62 26.33 66.20
C MET A 1 -2.85 26.56 65.31
N VAL A 2 -2.69 26.56 63.99
CA VAL A 2 -3.81 26.70 63.03
C VAL A 2 -3.56 25.73 61.87
N ARG A 3 -4.33 24.63 61.85
CA ARG A 3 -4.39 23.69 60.72
C ARG A 3 -5.15 24.37 59.57
N ARG A 4 -4.55 24.49 58.38
CA ARG A 4 -5.30 24.70 57.13
C ARG A 4 -5.09 23.52 56.19
N ARG A 5 -6.22 22.98 55.74
CA ARG A 5 -6.40 21.76 54.96
C ARG A 5 -5.88 21.93 53.53
N ARG A 6 -5.31 20.86 52.97
CA ARG A 6 -4.99 20.72 51.54
C ARG A 6 -6.27 20.84 50.70
N PRO A 7 -6.28 21.59 49.59
CA PRO A 7 -7.23 21.34 48.52
C PRO A 7 -6.68 20.24 47.61
N HIS A 8 -7.42 19.12 47.54
CA HIS A 8 -7.26 18.14 46.48
C HIS A 8 -7.56 18.80 45.14
N LEU A 9 -6.52 19.02 44.33
CA LEU A 9 -6.66 19.22 42.90
C LEU A 9 -7.27 17.94 42.31
N ARG A 10 -8.59 17.97 42.10
CA ARG A 10 -9.26 17.05 41.19
C ARG A 10 -8.77 17.40 39.79
N THR A 11 -7.78 16.66 39.31
CA THR A 11 -7.44 16.64 37.89
C THR A 11 -8.71 16.30 37.11
N PRO A 12 -9.18 17.15 36.20
CA PRO A 12 -10.31 16.78 35.36
C PRO A 12 -9.90 15.57 34.54
N LEU A 13 -10.68 14.49 34.67
CA LEU A 13 -10.64 13.34 33.77
C LEU A 13 -10.77 13.89 32.35
N ARG A 14 -9.65 13.94 31.61
CA ARG A 14 -9.69 14.16 30.17
C ARG A 14 -10.52 13.03 29.59
N HIS A 15 -11.71 13.39 29.12
CA HIS A 15 -12.51 12.53 28.25
C HIS A 15 -11.60 12.05 27.11
N ARG A 16 -11.28 10.74 27.11
CA ARG A 16 -10.71 10.07 25.94
C ARG A 16 -11.79 10.09 24.86
N HIS A 17 -11.76 11.10 24.00
CA HIS A 17 -12.64 11.19 22.86
C HIS A 17 -12.20 10.15 21.80
N ARG A 18 -13.02 9.10 21.67
CA ARG A 18 -13.21 8.16 20.54
C ARG A 18 -12.00 7.91 19.63
N THR A 19 -11.30 6.80 19.85
CA THR A 19 -10.20 6.30 19.01
C THR A 19 -10.65 5.68 17.68
N THR A 20 -11.95 5.52 17.45
CA THR A 20 -12.48 4.97 16.20
C THR A 20 -12.67 6.08 15.18
N GLN A 21 -11.88 6.03 14.12
CA GLN A 21 -12.04 6.85 12.94
C GLN A 21 -12.73 6.04 11.84
N SER A 22 -13.55 6.70 11.02
CA SER A 22 -14.16 6.07 9.85
C SER A 22 -14.13 7.02 8.67
N LYS A 23 -13.80 6.46 7.49
CA LYS A 23 -13.91 7.14 6.22
C LYS A 23 -14.90 6.37 5.37
N ARG A 24 -15.96 7.05 4.93
CA ARG A 24 -16.92 6.49 3.99
C ARG A 24 -16.44 6.78 2.57
N ILE A 25 -16.36 5.74 1.76
CA ILE A 25 -16.11 5.86 0.32
C ILE A 25 -17.46 5.78 -0.39
N GLY A 26 -17.73 6.73 -1.28
CA GLY A 26 -18.96 6.75 -2.07
C GLY A 26 -18.94 5.71 -3.19
N GLY A 27 -20.10 5.12 -3.50
CA GLY A 27 -20.29 4.32 -4.72
C GLY A 27 -20.10 2.81 -4.58
N PHE A 28 -20.62 2.20 -3.52
CA PHE A 28 -20.52 0.75 -3.20
C PHE A 28 -20.80 -0.23 -4.37
N ILE A 29 -21.58 0.17 -5.38
CA ILE A 29 -21.90 -0.70 -6.53
C ILE A 29 -20.73 -0.81 -7.51
N PHE A 30 -19.91 0.24 -7.64
CA PHE A 30 -18.77 0.26 -8.57
C PHE A 30 -17.42 0.45 -7.92
N ASN A 31 -17.38 0.76 -6.63
CA ASN A 31 -16.14 0.98 -5.89
C ASN A 31 -16.06 0.00 -4.72
N SER A 32 -14.91 -0.66 -4.59
CA SER A 32 -14.59 -1.50 -3.43
C SER A 32 -13.25 -1.10 -2.82
N ILE A 33 -13.11 -1.30 -1.51
CA ILE A 33 -11.80 -1.32 -0.87
C ILE A 33 -11.29 -2.75 -0.96
N GLY A 34 -10.08 -2.92 -1.49
CA GLY A 34 -9.26 -4.10 -1.26
C GLY A 34 -8.08 -3.74 -0.38
N ASP A 35 -7.48 -4.74 0.28
CA ASP A 35 -6.17 -4.72 0.94
C ASP A 35 -5.81 -3.44 1.72
N ILE A 36 -5.78 -3.54 3.04
CA ILE A 36 -5.37 -2.46 3.93
C ILE A 36 -4.02 -2.82 4.55
N GLN A 37 -3.08 -1.88 4.55
CA GLN A 37 -1.78 -2.04 5.19
C GLN A 37 -1.40 -0.80 5.99
N LEU A 38 -0.61 -1.03 7.04
CA LEU A 38 -0.15 -0.01 7.97
C LEU A 38 1.35 0.22 7.80
N ALA A 39 1.73 1.50 7.81
CA ALA A 39 3.06 1.99 8.14
C ALA A 39 2.98 2.75 9.48
N ALA A 40 4.12 3.17 10.02
CA ALA A 40 4.23 3.78 11.35
C ALA A 40 3.32 5.00 11.54
N ASP A 41 3.25 5.89 10.55
CA ASP A 41 2.50 7.14 10.61
C ASP A 41 1.29 7.18 9.68
N ARG A 42 1.11 6.15 8.84
CA ARG A 42 0.12 6.16 7.75
C ARG A 42 -0.55 4.82 7.52
N ILE A 43 -1.79 4.90 7.07
CA ILE A 43 -2.55 3.78 6.55
C ILE A 43 -2.60 3.89 5.02
N PHE A 44 -2.52 2.75 4.35
CA PHE A 44 -2.66 2.63 2.90
C PHE A 44 -3.77 1.64 2.58
N TRP A 45 -4.57 1.93 1.57
CA TRP A 45 -5.57 1.00 1.06
C TRP A 45 -5.71 1.11 -0.44
N ARG A 46 -6.22 0.04 -1.03
CA ARG A 46 -6.53 -0.03 -2.44
C ARG A 46 -8.00 0.24 -2.67
N GLU A 47 -8.30 1.12 -3.60
CA GLU A 47 -9.66 1.32 -4.13
C GLU A 47 -9.73 0.75 -5.54
N ASN A 48 -10.68 -0.15 -5.77
CA ASN A 48 -10.97 -0.68 -7.10
C ASN A 48 -12.25 -0.03 -7.63
N ASN A 49 -12.22 0.41 -8.88
CA ASN A 49 -13.40 0.85 -9.61
C ASN A 49 -13.75 -0.22 -10.66
N SER A 50 -14.80 -1.01 -10.39
CA SER A 50 -15.23 -2.13 -11.23
C SER A 50 -15.87 -1.69 -12.54
N LEU A 51 -16.33 -0.44 -12.67
CA LEU A 51 -16.89 0.07 -13.93
C LEU A 51 -15.82 0.25 -15.01
N PHE A 52 -14.60 0.62 -14.59
CA PHE A 52 -13.48 0.86 -15.50
C PHE A 52 -12.32 -0.12 -15.32
N GLY A 53 -12.48 -1.12 -14.44
CA GLY A 53 -11.42 -2.07 -14.05
C GLY A 53 -10.20 -1.44 -13.37
N SER A 54 -10.22 -0.13 -13.10
CA SER A 54 -9.05 0.60 -12.64
C SER A 54 -8.89 0.48 -11.13
N THR A 55 -7.64 0.40 -10.69
CA THR A 55 -7.27 0.46 -9.27
C THR A 55 -6.55 1.77 -8.97
N GLY A 56 -6.79 2.33 -7.79
CA GLY A 56 -6.00 3.40 -7.21
C GLY A 56 -5.56 3.06 -5.79
N PHE A 57 -4.49 3.71 -5.35
CA PHE A 57 -4.02 3.61 -3.98
C PHE A 57 -4.32 4.89 -3.24
N GLN A 58 -4.70 4.73 -1.98
CA GLN A 58 -5.06 5.82 -1.09
C GLN A 58 -4.16 5.76 0.12
N SER A 59 -3.98 6.91 0.74
CA SER A 59 -3.23 6.96 1.97
C SER A 59 -3.65 8.10 2.87
N ALA A 60 -3.59 7.88 4.18
CA ALA A 60 -3.92 8.88 5.20
C ALA A 60 -2.94 8.79 6.37
N PRO A 61 -2.74 9.88 7.14
CA PRO A 61 -2.21 9.79 8.49
C PRO A 61 -3.02 8.78 9.33
N VAL A 62 -2.33 7.96 10.12
CA VAL A 62 -2.95 6.92 10.96
C VAL A 62 -3.89 7.52 12.01
N ASP A 63 -3.65 8.76 12.42
CA ASP A 63 -4.42 9.50 13.41
C ASP A 63 -5.49 10.43 12.81
N ASP A 64 -5.57 10.54 11.48
CA ASP A 64 -6.52 11.44 10.80
C ASP A 64 -6.91 10.96 9.39
N LEU A 65 -7.91 10.09 9.29
CA LEU A 65 -8.46 9.60 8.02
C LEU A 65 -9.11 10.70 7.17
N THR A 66 -9.45 11.85 7.74
CA THR A 66 -10.06 12.96 6.97
C THR A 66 -9.08 13.54 5.97
N LYS A 67 -7.77 13.42 6.24
CA LYS A 67 -6.68 13.84 5.37
C LYS A 67 -6.30 12.83 4.30
N ALA A 68 -7.09 11.77 4.08
CA ALA A 68 -6.69 10.80 3.07
C ALA A 68 -6.72 11.37 1.66
N ALA A 69 -5.69 11.03 0.90
CA ALA A 69 -5.50 11.43 -0.48
C ALA A 69 -5.17 10.22 -1.37
N LYS A 70 -5.63 10.30 -2.62
CA LYS A 70 -5.28 9.35 -3.66
C LYS A 70 -3.83 9.58 -4.06
N LEU A 71 -3.04 8.52 -4.11
CA LEU A 71 -1.69 8.57 -4.64
C LEU A 71 -1.74 8.89 -6.14
N ARG A 72 -0.85 9.80 -6.59
CA ARG A 72 -0.75 10.18 -8.01
C ARG A 72 -0.14 9.07 -8.85
N LEU A 73 0.79 8.33 -8.27
CA LEU A 73 1.45 7.17 -8.84
C LEU A 73 1.35 6.00 -7.86
N PRO A 74 1.42 4.75 -8.33
CA PRO A 74 1.44 4.35 -9.74
C PRO A 74 0.08 4.52 -10.45
N THR A 75 0.10 4.56 -11.79
CA THR A 75 -1.09 4.60 -12.65
C THR A 75 -1.26 3.30 -13.43
N GLY A 76 -2.49 3.00 -13.87
CA GLY A 76 -2.76 1.85 -14.75
C GLY A 76 -2.57 0.49 -14.07
N THR A 77 -2.93 0.39 -12.79
CA THR A 77 -2.62 -0.76 -11.92
C THR A 77 -3.80 -1.72 -11.75
N TYR A 78 -4.46 -2.13 -12.83
CA TYR A 78 -5.74 -2.87 -12.84
C TYR A 78 -5.73 -4.13 -11.94
N PHE A 79 -6.45 -4.15 -10.81
CA PHE A 79 -6.40 -5.25 -9.83
C PHE A 79 -5.02 -5.49 -9.18
N ALA A 80 -4.12 -4.51 -9.21
CA ALA A 80 -2.79 -4.61 -8.64
C ALA A 80 -2.79 -4.91 -7.14
N GLN A 81 -1.85 -5.74 -6.72
CA GLN A 81 -1.55 -5.98 -5.31
C GLN A 81 -0.43 -5.06 -4.87
N PHE A 82 -0.36 -4.77 -3.58
CA PHE A 82 0.69 -3.92 -3.03
C PHE A 82 1.16 -4.42 -1.67
N SER A 83 2.33 -3.94 -1.26
CA SER A 83 2.83 -4.05 0.10
C SER A 83 3.57 -2.79 0.47
N VAL A 84 3.52 -2.42 1.76
CA VAL A 84 4.10 -1.19 2.27
C VAL A 84 4.78 -1.43 3.61
N THR A 85 5.91 -0.76 3.79
CA THR A 85 6.60 -0.53 5.07
C THR A 85 6.84 0.97 5.26
N ASP A 86 7.48 1.34 6.36
CA ASP A 86 7.88 2.74 6.60
C ASP A 86 8.81 3.26 5.50
N ASP A 87 9.65 2.38 4.96
CA ASP A 87 10.69 2.75 4.00
C ASP A 87 10.22 2.61 2.56
N TYR A 88 9.43 1.58 2.23
CA TYR A 88 9.13 1.23 0.84
C TYR A 88 7.66 0.94 0.56
N PHE A 89 7.25 1.32 -0.64
CA PHE A 89 5.97 0.95 -1.26
C PHE A 89 6.26 0.08 -2.48
N ALA A 90 5.72 -1.13 -2.51
CA ALA A 90 5.83 -2.07 -3.62
C ALA A 90 4.46 -2.43 -4.18
N TYR A 91 4.36 -2.61 -5.50
CA TYR A 91 3.13 -3.02 -6.17
C TYR A 91 3.40 -3.86 -7.42
N SER A 92 2.41 -4.64 -7.85
CA SER A 92 2.43 -5.39 -9.12
C SER A 92 1.74 -4.64 -10.27
N THR A 93 2.37 -4.58 -11.45
CA THR A 93 1.86 -3.85 -12.62
C THR A 93 0.87 -4.69 -13.42
N TYR A 94 -0.41 -4.69 -13.09
CA TYR A 94 -1.41 -5.34 -13.94
C TYR A 94 -1.93 -4.38 -15.00
N ASP A 95 -1.90 -4.77 -16.27
CA ASP A 95 -2.71 -4.13 -17.30
C ASP A 95 -4.16 -4.64 -17.28
N ALA A 96 -5.04 -3.98 -18.03
CA ALA A 96 -6.47 -4.31 -18.06
C ALA A 96 -6.74 -5.77 -18.45
N TRP A 97 -5.94 -6.36 -19.34
CA TRP A 97 -6.12 -7.73 -19.79
C TRP A 97 -5.60 -8.75 -18.77
N SER A 98 -4.44 -8.45 -18.17
CA SER A 98 -3.83 -9.22 -17.08
C SER A 98 -4.76 -9.30 -15.88
N GLY A 99 -5.41 -8.18 -15.54
CA GLY A 99 -6.37 -8.10 -14.45
C GLY A 99 -7.63 -8.94 -14.67
N LEU A 100 -8.00 -9.21 -15.92
CA LEU A 100 -9.12 -10.08 -16.30
C LEU A 100 -8.73 -11.57 -16.43
N GLY A 101 -7.51 -11.93 -16.02
CA GLY A 101 -6.99 -13.30 -16.11
C GLY A 101 -6.44 -13.67 -17.48
N SER A 102 -6.33 -12.72 -18.41
CA SER A 102 -5.67 -12.96 -19.69
C SER A 102 -4.15 -12.97 -19.53
N TRP A 103 -3.48 -13.89 -20.19
CA TRP A 103 -2.03 -13.86 -20.30
C TRP A 103 -1.62 -12.74 -21.27
N SER A 104 -1.05 -11.66 -20.72
CA SER A 104 -0.58 -10.50 -21.47
C SER A 104 0.92 -10.59 -21.83
N GLY A 105 1.57 -11.70 -21.44
CA GLY A 105 2.97 -11.96 -21.67
C GLY A 105 3.85 -11.84 -20.42
N PRO A 106 5.07 -12.39 -20.48
CA PRO A 106 6.03 -12.40 -19.37
C PRO A 106 6.36 -10.98 -18.87
N GLU A 107 6.42 -10.02 -19.78
CA GLU A 107 6.90 -8.67 -19.50
C GLU A 107 5.89 -7.75 -18.79
N LYS A 108 4.62 -8.14 -18.68
CA LYS A 108 3.56 -7.19 -18.33
C LYS A 108 3.32 -7.02 -16.85
N VAL A 109 3.43 -8.09 -16.06
CA VAL A 109 3.24 -8.00 -14.61
C VAL A 109 4.56 -8.07 -13.89
N LYS A 110 5.01 -6.93 -13.37
CA LYS A 110 6.28 -6.78 -12.66
C LYS A 110 6.02 -6.19 -11.29
N VAL A 111 6.82 -6.58 -10.31
CA VAL A 111 6.84 -5.89 -9.03
C VAL A 111 7.78 -4.70 -9.15
N LEU A 112 7.24 -3.52 -8.86
CA LEU A 112 7.99 -2.28 -8.77
C LEU A 112 7.96 -1.77 -7.33
N ALA A 113 9.05 -1.13 -6.90
CA ALA A 113 9.15 -0.53 -5.59
C ALA A 113 9.75 0.88 -5.66
N SER A 114 9.31 1.75 -4.75
CA SER A 114 9.90 3.06 -4.48
C SER A 114 9.90 3.32 -2.99
N ARG A 115 10.57 4.39 -2.53
CA ARG A 115 10.44 4.80 -1.13
C ARG A 115 8.99 5.20 -0.84
N THR A 116 8.49 4.88 0.35
CA THR A 116 7.13 5.25 0.75
C THR A 116 6.92 6.76 0.66
N SER A 117 7.89 7.55 1.09
CA SER A 117 7.86 9.01 0.96
C SER A 117 7.76 9.49 -0.49
N ASP A 118 8.48 8.86 -1.42
CA ASP A 118 8.46 9.18 -2.85
C ASP A 118 7.09 8.83 -3.46
N ALA A 119 6.50 7.68 -3.10
CA ALA A 119 5.15 7.29 -3.52
C ALA A 119 4.08 8.29 -3.03
N VAL A 120 4.18 8.72 -1.77
CA VAL A 120 3.26 9.70 -1.17
C VAL A 120 3.41 11.10 -1.79
N ALA A 121 4.63 11.51 -2.10
CA ALA A 121 4.92 12.75 -2.81
C ALA A 121 4.49 12.70 -4.29
N GLY A 122 4.22 11.51 -4.83
CA GLY A 122 3.92 11.30 -6.25
C GLY A 122 5.15 11.44 -7.15
N ALA A 123 6.34 11.14 -6.64
CA ALA A 123 7.56 11.09 -7.41
C ALA A 123 7.62 9.85 -8.30
N ASN A 124 8.07 10.01 -9.54
CA ASN A 124 8.23 8.89 -10.47
C ASN A 124 9.55 8.13 -10.20
N ALA A 125 9.62 7.45 -9.06
CA ALA A 125 10.83 6.79 -8.54
C ALA A 125 10.71 5.26 -8.43
N PHE A 126 9.73 4.67 -9.11
CA PHE A 126 9.50 3.22 -9.08
C PHE A 126 10.53 2.47 -9.92
N THR A 127 11.14 1.45 -9.32
CA THR A 127 12.19 0.62 -9.94
C THR A 127 11.85 -0.86 -9.83
N ARG A 128 12.46 -1.70 -10.68
CA ARG A 128 12.17 -3.14 -10.70
C ARG A 128 12.70 -3.83 -9.45
N VAL A 129 11.86 -4.65 -8.83
CA VAL A 129 12.28 -5.56 -7.75
C VAL A 129 13.09 -6.73 -8.31
N SER A 130 12.71 -7.24 -9.48
CA SER A 130 13.40 -8.36 -10.14
C SER A 130 13.46 -8.22 -11.66
N CYS A 131 14.58 -8.68 -12.23
CA CYS A 131 14.80 -8.79 -13.67
C CYS A 131 14.25 -10.09 -14.28
N SER A 132 13.61 -10.93 -13.48
CA SER A 132 12.89 -12.11 -13.99
C SER A 132 11.94 -11.73 -15.12
N SER A 133 11.96 -12.52 -16.18
CA SER A 133 11.03 -12.41 -17.29
C SER A 133 9.64 -12.92 -16.90
N GLY A 134 9.47 -13.75 -15.86
CA GLY A 134 8.16 -14.19 -15.39
C GLY A 134 7.23 -13.05 -14.98
N ALA A 135 5.92 -13.35 -14.88
CA ALA A 135 4.98 -12.45 -14.21
C ALA A 135 5.25 -12.47 -12.70
N GLN A 136 5.28 -11.30 -12.09
CA GLN A 136 5.65 -11.10 -10.68
C GLN A 136 4.46 -10.51 -9.92
N LEU A 137 3.90 -11.29 -9.00
CA LEU A 137 2.63 -11.03 -8.34
C LEU A 137 2.78 -10.96 -6.82
N ALA A 138 1.78 -10.41 -6.15
CA ALA A 138 1.61 -10.42 -4.70
C ALA A 138 2.90 -10.09 -3.92
N PRO A 139 3.49 -8.90 -4.13
CA PRO A 139 4.69 -8.53 -3.39
C PRO A 139 4.39 -8.45 -1.89
N SER A 140 5.37 -8.86 -1.09
CA SER A 140 5.37 -8.72 0.36
C SER A 140 6.73 -8.18 0.81
N LEU A 141 6.72 -7.03 1.46
CA LEU A 141 7.92 -6.39 1.98
C LEU A 141 8.24 -6.86 3.40
N GLY A 142 9.52 -7.07 3.66
CA GLY A 142 10.07 -7.19 5.01
C GLY A 142 10.85 -5.93 5.38
N ASP A 143 11.82 -6.09 6.28
CA ASP A 143 12.64 -4.96 6.72
C ASP A 143 13.60 -4.47 5.60
N GLY A 144 13.73 -3.15 5.47
CA GLY A 144 14.54 -2.53 4.42
C GLY A 144 14.06 -2.93 3.01
N GLN A 145 14.98 -3.42 2.18
CA GLN A 145 14.68 -3.85 0.80
C GLN A 145 14.36 -5.34 0.68
N ARG A 146 14.17 -6.06 1.79
CA ARG A 146 13.80 -7.47 1.73
C ARG A 146 12.40 -7.61 1.14
N VAL A 147 12.24 -8.49 0.17
CA VAL A 147 10.98 -8.68 -0.53
C VAL A 147 10.78 -10.14 -0.92
N ALA A 148 9.53 -10.58 -0.91
CA ALA A 148 9.07 -11.82 -1.51
C ALA A 148 7.95 -11.53 -2.52
N TRP A 149 7.81 -12.38 -3.53
CA TRP A 149 6.74 -12.28 -4.54
C TRP A 149 6.48 -13.66 -5.16
N LEU A 150 5.37 -13.79 -5.88
CA LEU A 150 5.08 -14.96 -6.71
C LEU A 150 5.64 -14.74 -8.11
N ASP A 151 6.48 -15.64 -8.60
CA ASP A 151 7.01 -15.61 -9.96
C ASP A 151 6.39 -16.76 -10.77
N THR A 152 5.77 -16.44 -11.91
CA THR A 152 5.09 -17.46 -12.75
C THR A 152 5.91 -17.87 -13.97
N SER A 153 7.24 -17.85 -13.88
CA SER A 153 8.09 -18.36 -14.96
C SER A 153 7.96 -19.88 -15.13
N ALA A 154 8.25 -20.37 -16.34
CA ALA A 154 8.41 -21.80 -16.65
C ALA A 154 7.20 -22.73 -16.31
N ALA A 155 5.96 -22.27 -16.51
CA ALA A 155 4.73 -23.04 -16.26
C ALA A 155 4.54 -23.49 -14.79
N ALA A 156 5.33 -22.94 -13.87
CA ALA A 156 5.19 -23.10 -12.43
C ALA A 156 4.85 -21.75 -11.78
N THR A 157 4.54 -21.76 -10.49
CA THR A 157 4.46 -20.54 -9.68
C THR A 157 5.35 -20.73 -8.46
N ASP A 158 6.44 -19.98 -8.41
CA ASP A 158 7.44 -20.05 -7.36
C ASP A 158 7.25 -18.90 -6.37
N VAL A 159 7.49 -19.17 -5.09
CA VAL A 159 7.68 -18.12 -4.09
C VAL A 159 9.14 -17.70 -4.12
N VAL A 160 9.39 -16.48 -4.59
CA VAL A 160 10.75 -15.95 -4.74
C VAL A 160 11.01 -14.89 -3.67
N THR A 161 12.24 -14.83 -3.15
CA THR A 161 12.68 -13.79 -2.22
C THR A 161 14.01 -13.17 -2.63
N ARG A 162 14.19 -11.89 -2.29
CA ARG A 162 15.45 -11.16 -2.41
C ARG A 162 15.71 -10.30 -1.18
N LYS A 163 16.99 -10.08 -0.89
CA LYS A 163 17.44 -9.14 0.15
C LYS A 163 17.42 -7.69 -0.31
N THR A 164 17.60 -7.44 -1.60
CA THR A 164 17.67 -6.12 -2.22
C THR A 164 16.97 -6.11 -3.58
N PHE A 165 16.44 -4.95 -3.97
CA PHE A 165 15.79 -4.76 -5.27
C PHE A 165 16.81 -4.82 -6.41
N ALA A 166 16.36 -5.13 -7.62
CA ALA A 166 17.25 -5.17 -8.80
C ALA A 166 17.72 -3.77 -9.22
N GLY A 167 16.88 -2.74 -9.05
CA GLY A 167 17.16 -1.39 -9.51
C GLY A 167 16.91 -1.26 -11.01
N THR A 168 17.83 -1.76 -11.83
CA THR A 168 17.73 -1.77 -13.29
C THR A 168 17.82 -3.17 -13.85
N CYS A 169 17.19 -3.36 -15.02
CA CYS A 169 17.23 -4.62 -15.77
C CYS A 169 17.53 -4.23 -17.21
N GLU A 170 18.79 -4.41 -17.60
CA GLU A 170 19.28 -4.21 -18.97
C GLU A 170 18.88 -5.38 -19.88
#